data_AF-A0A3S3MBL9-F1
#
_entry.id   AF-A0A3S3MBL9-F1
#
_cell.length_a   1.000
_cell.length_b   1.000
_cell.length_c   1.000
_cell.angle_alpha   90.00
_cell.angle_beta   90.00
_cell.angle_gamma   90.00
#
_symmetry.space_group_name_H-M   'P 1'
#
loop_
_entity.id
_entity.type
_entity.pdbx_description
1 polymer ?
#
loop_
_entity_poly.entity_id
_entity_poly.type
_entity_poly.pdbx_seq_one_letter_code
_entity_poly.pdbx_strand_id
1 'polypeptide(L)'
;MEATQAKASFYFCFFFLFLAQTLQAHIVEWDEVWKQRAKDAHESALAAYDPNPDLVTQHLNSEVHVSLARTKSWKHSLAQDIRMSSNSTRRQLLKKSKQKGPCIASNPIDQCWRCKANWANNRKRLADCAIGFGRNTTGGKQGKFYVVTDDRDDDLVNPRNGTLRHAVIQTEPLWIIFARDMTIRVSEELLVYSNKTIDGRGHKVHIAGGAGITLQFVDNVIIHGIYIHNIHSGHGGTIRDSVNHFGQRGRSDGDGISVFGSTNIWIDHVSMRQCTDGMIDLIEKTTAVTISNCHMTDHDEVMLMSANDKAYYDTIMQVTVAFNHFGKRLVQRMPRCRFGYFHVVNNDYTHWIMYAIGGSQNPTIISQGNRYIAPNIPGAKETTKREEFDEKVWKHWTWRSEGDLLMNGAFFVESGPPDPKAKIADKKSLIKAFSATAVGRLTRSAGALPCKVNRPC
;
A
#
# COMPACT_ATOMS: atom_id res chain seq x y z
N MET A 1 -17.90 -55.05 -3.00
CA MET A 1 -18.06 -53.66 -3.46
C MET A 1 -17.37 -52.78 -2.45
N GLU A 2 -16.06 -52.64 -2.58
CA GLU A 2 -15.25 -51.74 -1.76
C GLU A 2 -14.45 -50.90 -2.73
N ALA A 3 -14.71 -49.59 -2.72
CA ALA A 3 -14.02 -48.63 -3.53
C ALA A 3 -13.29 -47.65 -2.61
N THR A 4 -12.09 -47.30 -3.05
CA THR A 4 -11.38 -46.04 -2.84
C THR A 4 -10.76 -45.77 -1.46
N GLN A 5 -9.45 -46.02 -1.39
CA GLN A 5 -8.53 -45.13 -0.70
C GLN A 5 -7.26 -44.93 -1.53
N ALA A 6 -7.33 -44.03 -2.53
CA ALA A 6 -6.14 -43.48 -3.18
C ALA A 6 -5.79 -42.16 -2.50
N LYS A 7 -4.73 -42.17 -1.70
CA LYS A 7 -4.15 -40.97 -1.08
C LYS A 7 -3.43 -40.16 -2.16
N ALA A 8 -3.91 -38.95 -2.41
CA ALA A 8 -3.21 -37.95 -3.20
C ALA A 8 -2.07 -37.35 -2.36
N SER A 9 -0.86 -37.88 -2.52
CA SER A 9 0.38 -37.19 -2.18
C SER A 9 0.92 -36.59 -3.47
N PHE A 10 0.68 -35.31 -3.74
CA PHE A 10 1.49 -34.56 -4.69
C PHE A 10 1.37 -33.05 -4.44
N TYR A 11 2.51 -32.37 -4.52
CA TYR A 11 2.75 -30.91 -4.46
C TYR A 11 2.87 -30.24 -3.09
N PHE A 12 4.03 -30.40 -2.46
CA PHE A 12 4.57 -29.40 -1.54
C PHE A 12 6.10 -29.31 -1.68
N CYS A 13 6.61 -28.86 -2.83
CA CYS A 13 8.05 -28.69 -3.05
C CYS A 13 8.41 -27.64 -4.12
N PHE A 14 7.71 -26.49 -4.17
CA PHE A 14 8.12 -25.37 -5.05
C PHE A 14 8.39 -24.04 -4.32
N PHE A 15 8.34 -24.01 -2.99
CA PHE A 15 8.51 -22.76 -2.21
C PHE A 15 9.97 -22.35 -1.94
N PHE A 16 10.96 -23.23 -2.14
CA PHE A 16 12.33 -22.97 -1.67
C PHE A 16 13.24 -22.24 -2.66
N LEU A 17 12.92 -22.20 -3.95
CA LEU A 17 13.79 -21.58 -4.97
C LEU A 17 13.53 -20.08 -5.20
N PHE A 18 12.31 -19.60 -4.95
CA PHE A 18 11.97 -18.17 -5.12
C PHE A 18 12.51 -17.30 -3.97
N LEU A 19 12.55 -17.82 -2.74
CA LEU A 19 13.08 -17.10 -1.56
C LEU A 19 14.57 -16.71 -1.66
N ALA A 20 15.36 -17.37 -2.52
CA ALA A 20 16.79 -17.07 -2.65
C ALA A 20 17.05 -15.79 -3.47
N GLN A 21 16.18 -15.44 -4.43
CA GLN A 21 16.35 -14.28 -5.30
C GLN A 21 15.84 -12.98 -4.66
N THR A 22 14.81 -13.08 -3.81
CA THR A 22 14.30 -11.97 -2.99
C THR A 22 15.32 -11.51 -1.94
N LEU A 23 16.15 -12.43 -1.42
CA LEU A 23 17.25 -12.12 -0.49
C LEU A 23 18.36 -11.24 -1.11
N GLN A 24 18.50 -11.23 -2.43
CA GLN A 24 19.45 -10.37 -3.15
C GLN A 24 18.78 -9.21 -3.90
N ALA A 25 17.46 -8.99 -3.71
CA ALA A 25 16.72 -7.91 -4.36
C ALA A 25 16.89 -7.85 -5.89
N HIS A 26 16.99 -9.03 -6.51
CA HIS A 26 17.30 -9.22 -7.93
C HIS A 26 18.61 -8.58 -8.42
N ILE A 27 19.51 -8.15 -7.52
CA ILE A 27 20.87 -7.72 -7.85
C ILE A 27 21.72 -8.96 -8.12
N VAL A 28 22.30 -9.07 -9.32
CA VAL A 28 23.22 -10.17 -9.65
C VAL A 28 24.63 -9.88 -9.12
N GLU A 29 25.07 -8.63 -9.21
CA GLU A 29 26.39 -8.20 -8.73
C GLU A 29 26.27 -6.98 -7.81
N TRP A 30 26.81 -7.10 -6.60
CA TRP A 30 26.88 -6.01 -5.63
C TRP A 30 28.10 -5.13 -5.89
N ASP A 31 27.98 -4.23 -6.86
CA ASP A 31 28.97 -3.20 -7.11
C ASP A 31 29.02 -2.13 -6.00
N GLU A 32 29.99 -1.21 -6.10
CA GLU A 32 30.18 -0.14 -5.11
C GLU A 32 29.00 0.83 -5.05
N VAL A 33 28.25 1.02 -6.14
CA VAL A 33 27.07 1.89 -6.16
C VAL A 33 25.95 1.26 -5.32
N TRP A 34 25.68 -0.04 -5.49
CA TRP A 34 24.68 -0.73 -4.70
C TRP A 34 25.05 -0.84 -3.22
N LYS A 35 26.33 -1.09 -2.90
CA LYS A 35 26.82 -1.08 -1.51
C LYS A 35 26.63 0.29 -0.86
N GLN A 36 26.99 1.37 -1.56
CA GLN A 36 26.84 2.72 -1.06
C GLN A 36 25.36 3.08 -0.87
N ARG A 37 24.50 2.78 -1.84
CA ARG A 37 23.05 3.03 -1.72
C ARG A 37 22.43 2.25 -0.56
N ALA A 38 22.80 0.98 -0.38
CA ALA A 38 22.32 0.19 0.75
C ALA A 38 22.74 0.79 2.11
N LYS A 39 23.95 1.34 2.20
CA LYS A 39 24.44 2.06 3.39
C LYS A 39 23.65 3.34 3.61
N ASP A 40 23.53 4.19 2.60
CA ASP A 40 22.82 5.48 2.68
C ASP A 40 21.35 5.24 3.06
N ALA A 41 20.70 4.26 2.43
CA ALA A 41 19.32 3.90 2.72
C ALA A 41 19.14 3.36 4.14
N HIS A 42 20.13 2.63 4.68
CA HIS A 42 20.11 2.21 6.07
C HIS A 42 20.17 3.42 7.03
N GLU A 43 21.02 4.39 6.76
CA GLU A 43 21.10 5.64 7.53
C GLU A 43 19.80 6.44 7.46
N SER A 44 19.19 6.54 6.26
CA SER A 44 17.87 7.16 6.08
C SER A 44 16.77 6.45 6.87
N ALA A 45 16.75 5.11 6.86
CA ALA A 45 15.75 4.34 7.59
C ALA A 45 15.85 4.55 9.10
N LEU A 46 17.08 4.59 9.64
CA LEU A 46 17.31 4.90 11.06
C LEU A 46 16.89 6.34 11.41
N ALA A 47 17.16 7.30 10.53
CA ALA A 47 16.76 8.70 10.74
C ALA A 47 15.23 8.90 10.68
N ALA A 48 14.52 8.09 9.89
CA ALA A 48 13.07 8.19 9.74
C ALA A 48 12.29 7.39 10.80
N TYR A 49 12.94 6.47 11.50
CA TYR A 49 12.31 5.68 12.56
C TYR A 49 11.79 6.57 13.68
N ASP A 50 10.51 6.44 14.01
CA ASP A 50 9.88 7.18 15.09
C ASP A 50 9.87 6.34 16.38
N PRO A 51 10.60 6.70 17.44
CA PRO A 51 10.61 5.94 18.68
C PRO A 51 9.26 6.02 19.44
N ASN A 52 8.35 6.90 19.02
CA ASN A 52 7.04 7.10 19.61
C ASN A 52 5.92 6.90 18.56
N PRO A 53 5.78 5.66 18.03
CA PRO A 53 4.82 5.37 16.97
C PRO A 53 3.37 5.74 17.36
N ASP A 54 3.03 5.68 18.64
CA ASP A 54 1.69 6.01 19.13
C ASP A 54 1.33 7.49 18.98
N LEU A 55 2.32 8.40 18.92
CA LEU A 55 2.06 9.81 18.62
C LEU A 55 1.68 9.98 17.14
N VAL A 56 2.28 9.16 16.25
CA VAL A 56 1.96 9.15 14.83
C VAL A 56 0.55 8.62 14.58
N THR A 57 0.17 7.53 15.27
CA THR A 57 -1.18 6.95 15.16
C THR A 57 -2.24 7.91 15.72
N GLN A 58 -1.98 8.55 16.87
CA GLN A 58 -2.88 9.54 17.46
C GLN A 58 -3.02 10.80 16.61
N HIS A 59 -1.93 11.28 16.00
CA HIS A 59 -1.99 12.40 15.06
C HIS A 59 -2.90 12.07 13.87
N LEU A 60 -2.76 10.88 13.27
CA LEU A 60 -3.66 10.43 12.20
C LEU A 60 -5.12 10.42 12.67
N ASN A 61 -5.40 9.82 13.82
CA ASN A 61 -6.77 9.77 14.36
C ASN A 61 -7.34 11.18 14.59
N SER A 62 -6.52 12.10 15.12
CA SER A 62 -6.88 13.51 15.29
C SER A 62 -7.27 14.16 13.96
N GLU A 63 -6.45 14.00 12.93
CA GLU A 63 -6.71 14.56 11.60
C GLU A 63 -8.01 14.03 11.01
N VAL A 64 -8.34 12.76 11.22
CA VAL A 64 -9.64 12.21 10.80
C VAL A 64 -10.79 12.88 11.55
N HIS A 65 -10.73 13.02 12.88
CA HIS A 65 -11.77 13.71 13.65
C HIS A 65 -11.96 15.17 13.21
N VAL A 66 -10.87 15.92 13.04
CA VAL A 66 -10.88 17.32 12.59
C VAL A 66 -11.49 17.43 11.20
N SER A 67 -11.06 16.58 10.27
CA SER A 67 -11.55 16.52 8.89
C SER A 67 -13.06 16.32 8.84
N LEU A 68 -13.59 15.41 9.67
CA LEU A 68 -15.00 15.06 9.62
C LEU A 68 -15.89 16.06 10.36
N ALA A 69 -15.39 16.66 11.45
CA ALA A 69 -16.07 17.75 12.14
C ALA A 69 -16.28 18.99 11.24
N ARG A 70 -15.34 19.27 10.32
CA ARG A 70 -15.44 20.39 9.36
C ARG A 70 -16.52 20.19 8.31
N THR A 71 -16.90 18.95 8.00
CA THR A 71 -17.92 18.66 7.01
C THR A 71 -19.34 18.70 7.61
N LYS A 72 -20.08 19.81 7.41
CA LYS A 72 -21.48 20.04 7.87
C LYS A 72 -22.48 18.91 7.52
N SER A 73 -22.15 18.03 6.57
CA SER A 73 -22.96 16.90 6.10
C SER A 73 -23.08 15.73 7.10
N TRP A 74 -22.20 15.65 8.11
CA TRP A 74 -22.13 14.48 8.99
C TRP A 74 -23.33 14.25 9.90
N LYS A 75 -23.97 15.31 10.40
CA LYS A 75 -25.10 15.18 11.33
C LYS A 75 -26.36 14.60 10.67
N HIS A 76 -26.54 14.77 9.37
CA HIS A 76 -27.72 14.27 8.65
C HIS A 76 -27.55 12.87 8.03
N SER A 77 -26.33 12.32 7.98
CA SER A 77 -26.05 11.12 7.18
C SER A 77 -25.83 9.84 7.97
N LEU A 78 -25.58 9.90 9.28
CA LEU A 78 -25.20 8.72 10.07
C LEU A 78 -26.27 7.61 9.97
N ALA A 79 -27.56 7.99 9.96
CA ALA A 79 -28.68 7.07 9.75
C ALA A 79 -28.69 6.43 8.33
N GLN A 80 -28.21 7.15 7.31
CA GLN A 80 -28.09 6.64 5.94
C GLN A 80 -26.85 5.75 5.77
N ASP A 81 -25.73 6.10 6.40
CA ASP A 81 -24.50 5.31 6.38
C ASP A 81 -24.71 3.96 7.09
N ILE A 82 -25.47 3.93 8.21
CA ILE A 82 -25.89 2.69 8.90
C ILE A 82 -26.78 1.82 7.98
N ARG A 83 -27.72 2.41 7.22
CA ARG A 83 -28.55 1.68 6.24
C ARG A 83 -27.77 1.20 5.01
N MET A 84 -26.70 1.89 4.62
CA MET A 84 -25.82 1.46 3.52
C MET A 84 -24.83 0.38 3.95
N SER A 85 -24.43 0.37 5.22
CA SER A 85 -23.58 -0.65 5.85
C SER A 85 -24.18 -2.06 5.76
N SER A 86 -25.52 -2.19 5.86
CA SER A 86 -26.21 -3.49 5.84
C SER A 86 -26.48 -4.07 4.44
N ASN A 87 -26.26 -3.30 3.35
CA ASN A 87 -26.80 -3.67 2.03
C ASN A 87 -25.83 -3.49 0.84
N SER A 88 -24.53 -3.33 1.12
CA SER A 88 -23.52 -3.03 0.11
C SER A 88 -23.09 -4.26 -0.71
N THR A 89 -23.93 -4.70 -1.64
CA THR A 89 -23.46 -5.43 -2.82
C THR A 89 -23.04 -4.44 -3.91
N ARG A 90 -21.93 -4.77 -4.60
CA ARG A 90 -21.19 -4.07 -5.68
C ARG A 90 -21.96 -3.18 -6.68
N ARG A 91 -23.29 -3.27 -6.79
CA ARG A 91 -24.13 -2.58 -7.79
C ARG A 91 -24.23 -1.06 -7.59
N GLN A 92 -23.90 -0.51 -6.42
CA GLN A 92 -23.98 0.93 -6.15
C GLN A 92 -22.70 1.73 -6.43
N LEU A 93 -21.51 1.11 -6.47
CA LEU A 93 -20.25 1.81 -6.77
C LEU A 93 -20.07 2.06 -8.28
N LEU A 94 -20.44 1.10 -9.13
CA LEU A 94 -20.36 1.24 -10.60
C LEU A 94 -21.40 2.22 -11.18
N LYS A 95 -22.55 2.43 -10.51
CA LYS A 95 -23.57 3.41 -10.95
C LYS A 95 -23.22 4.87 -10.60
N LYS A 96 -22.14 5.13 -9.84
CA LYS A 96 -21.76 6.48 -9.38
C LYS A 96 -20.80 7.24 -10.29
N SER A 97 -20.44 6.71 -11.47
CA SER A 97 -19.79 7.51 -12.52
C SER A 97 -20.68 8.66 -13.06
N LYS A 98 -21.94 8.73 -12.60
CA LYS A 98 -22.87 9.86 -12.79
C LYS A 98 -23.39 10.46 -11.47
N GLN A 99 -22.56 10.66 -10.45
CA GLN A 99 -23.00 11.51 -9.32
C GLN A 99 -23.19 12.96 -9.80
N LYS A 100 -24.44 13.33 -10.09
CA LYS A 100 -24.90 14.71 -10.36
C LYS A 100 -24.89 15.55 -9.06
N GLY A 101 -23.76 15.59 -8.35
CA GLY A 101 -23.61 16.33 -7.10
C GLY A 101 -22.26 17.04 -7.01
N PRO A 102 -22.07 17.93 -6.03
CA PRO A 102 -20.78 18.57 -5.79
C PRO A 102 -19.72 17.50 -5.49
N CYS A 103 -18.45 17.80 -5.79
CA CYS A 103 -17.33 16.93 -5.42
C CYS A 103 -17.29 16.74 -3.89
N ILE A 104 -17.01 15.50 -3.45
CA ILE A 104 -16.93 15.16 -2.03
C ILE A 104 -15.61 14.44 -1.75
N ALA A 105 -14.81 15.03 -0.86
CA ALA A 105 -13.62 14.43 -0.26
C ALA A 105 -13.96 13.94 1.15
N SER A 106 -13.76 12.64 1.41
CA SER A 106 -14.35 11.95 2.56
C SER A 106 -13.40 11.67 3.72
N ASN A 107 -12.09 11.87 3.55
CA ASN A 107 -11.07 11.63 4.56
C ASN A 107 -10.03 12.79 4.54
N PRO A 108 -9.18 12.96 5.57
CA PRO A 108 -8.26 14.10 5.68
C PRO A 108 -7.29 14.23 4.51
N ILE A 109 -6.74 13.11 4.00
CA ILE A 109 -5.81 13.10 2.86
C ILE A 109 -6.51 13.71 1.64
N ASP A 110 -7.70 13.22 1.31
CA ASP A 110 -8.48 13.72 0.19
C ASP A 110 -8.89 15.18 0.39
N GLN A 111 -9.36 15.57 1.57
CA GLN A 111 -9.78 16.95 1.82
C GLN A 111 -8.64 17.97 1.70
N CYS A 112 -7.40 17.53 1.93
CA CYS A 112 -6.22 18.37 1.80
C CYS A 112 -5.98 18.83 0.35
N TRP A 113 -6.29 18.02 -0.68
CA TRP A 113 -6.02 18.38 -2.08
C TRP A 113 -7.21 18.26 -3.05
N ARG A 114 -8.14 17.33 -2.83
CA ARG A 114 -9.32 17.11 -3.68
C ARG A 114 -10.36 18.21 -3.53
N CYS A 115 -11.31 18.14 -4.44
CA CYS A 115 -12.44 19.01 -4.65
C CYS A 115 -12.09 20.47 -4.93
N LYS A 116 -10.88 20.70 -5.46
CA LYS A 116 -10.36 22.02 -5.84
C LYS A 116 -10.23 22.05 -7.35
N ALA A 117 -10.98 22.92 -8.03
CA ALA A 117 -11.00 22.96 -9.49
C ALA A 117 -9.61 23.26 -10.11
N ASN A 118 -8.74 23.95 -9.37
CA ASN A 118 -7.38 24.29 -9.76
C ASN A 118 -6.33 23.24 -9.34
N TRP A 119 -6.73 22.02 -8.95
CA TRP A 119 -5.78 20.95 -8.58
C TRP A 119 -4.74 20.72 -9.67
N ALA A 120 -5.09 20.87 -10.96
CA ALA A 120 -4.15 20.69 -12.07
C ALA A 120 -3.05 21.77 -12.11
N ASN A 121 -3.37 23.00 -11.69
CA ASN A 121 -2.41 24.10 -11.58
C ASN A 121 -1.64 24.07 -10.26
N ASN A 122 -2.12 23.30 -9.28
CA ASN A 122 -1.48 23.12 -7.98
C ASN A 122 -1.28 21.63 -7.66
N ARG A 123 -0.83 20.85 -8.66
CA ARG A 123 -0.70 19.37 -8.56
C ARG A 123 0.13 18.96 -7.36
N LYS A 124 1.20 19.70 -7.13
CA LYS A 124 2.20 19.44 -6.11
C LYS A 124 1.70 19.61 -4.67
N ARG A 125 0.56 20.27 -4.48
CA ARG A 125 -0.13 20.33 -3.17
C ARG A 125 -0.40 18.95 -2.59
N LEU A 126 -0.57 17.93 -3.44
CA LEU A 126 -0.74 16.54 -2.99
C LEU A 126 0.35 16.14 -1.99
N ALA A 127 1.61 16.52 -2.23
CA ALA A 127 2.75 16.16 -1.39
C ALA A 127 2.72 16.78 0.02
N ASP A 128 1.76 17.66 0.32
CA ASP A 128 1.53 18.22 1.66
C ASP A 128 0.42 17.48 2.43
N CYS A 129 -0.13 16.41 1.84
CA CYS A 129 -1.33 15.75 2.34
C CYS A 129 -1.08 14.35 2.91
N ALA A 130 0.15 13.85 2.85
CA ALA A 130 0.52 12.58 3.46
C ALA A 130 0.38 12.66 4.98
N ILE A 131 -0.20 11.63 5.59
CA ILE A 131 -0.29 11.47 7.05
C ILE A 131 0.15 10.05 7.43
N GLY A 132 0.31 9.77 8.72
CA GLY A 132 0.83 8.49 9.21
C GLY A 132 2.37 8.42 9.19
N PHE A 133 2.92 7.21 9.06
CA PHE A 133 4.37 7.04 9.06
C PHE A 133 5.05 7.65 7.83
N GLY A 134 4.39 7.63 6.66
CA GLY A 134 4.88 8.28 5.44
C GLY A 134 4.64 9.79 5.34
N ARG A 135 4.25 10.47 6.43
CA ARG A 135 3.89 11.92 6.45
C ARG A 135 4.96 12.88 5.94
N ASN A 136 6.24 12.48 5.98
CA ASN A 136 7.35 13.29 5.50
C ASN A 136 7.65 13.10 4.00
N THR A 137 6.90 12.25 3.32
CA THR A 137 7.10 11.96 1.90
C THR A 137 6.63 13.14 1.05
N THR A 138 7.57 13.81 0.39
CA THR A 138 7.34 14.92 -0.53
C THR A 138 7.47 14.55 -2.01
N GLY A 139 8.06 13.39 -2.31
CA GLY A 139 8.31 12.93 -3.67
C GLY A 139 9.10 13.93 -4.50
N GLY A 140 8.65 14.15 -5.73
CA GLY A 140 9.23 15.11 -6.67
C GLY A 140 8.78 16.57 -6.47
N LYS A 141 8.27 16.96 -5.30
CA LYS A 141 7.67 18.30 -5.06
C LYS A 141 8.59 19.45 -5.49
N GLN A 142 9.87 19.37 -5.13
CA GLN A 142 10.86 20.40 -5.45
C GLN A 142 11.36 20.37 -6.91
N GLY A 143 10.98 19.34 -7.66
CA GLY A 143 11.44 19.07 -9.02
C GLY A 143 10.72 19.85 -10.11
N LYS A 144 11.15 19.74 -11.36
CA LYS A 144 10.32 20.17 -12.51
C LYS A 144 9.24 19.13 -12.82
N PHE A 145 8.24 19.51 -13.60
CA PHE A 145 7.34 18.51 -14.19
C PHE A 145 8.07 17.75 -15.30
N TYR A 146 7.85 16.44 -15.36
CA TYR A 146 8.22 15.60 -16.49
C TYR A 146 6.95 15.05 -17.11
N VAL A 147 6.75 15.23 -18.41
CA VAL A 147 5.55 14.75 -19.09
C VAL A 147 5.91 13.52 -19.91
N VAL A 148 5.36 12.37 -19.52
CA VAL A 148 5.45 11.13 -20.30
C VAL A 148 4.56 11.29 -21.53
N THR A 149 5.16 11.20 -22.71
CA THR A 149 4.52 11.35 -24.03
C THR A 149 4.57 10.05 -24.84
N ASP A 150 5.39 9.09 -24.40
CA ASP A 150 5.67 7.82 -25.06
C ASP A 150 5.47 6.68 -24.05
N ASP A 151 4.62 5.71 -24.41
CA ASP A 151 4.24 4.56 -23.59
C ASP A 151 5.09 3.31 -23.85
N ARG A 152 6.11 3.43 -24.71
CA ARG A 152 7.07 2.35 -25.01
C ARG A 152 8.10 2.16 -23.90
N ASP A 153 8.60 0.93 -23.82
CA ASP A 153 9.68 0.51 -22.92
C ASP A 153 10.63 -0.46 -23.66
N ASP A 154 11.20 0.01 -24.77
CA ASP A 154 11.94 -0.80 -25.75
C ASP A 154 13.47 -0.83 -25.52
N ASP A 155 14.03 0.08 -24.73
CA ASP A 155 15.44 0.10 -24.36
C ASP A 155 15.62 0.26 -22.84
N LEU A 156 16.10 -0.80 -22.19
CA LEU A 156 16.28 -0.87 -20.74
C LEU A 156 17.53 -0.15 -20.26
N VAL A 157 18.49 0.09 -21.15
CA VAL A 157 19.79 0.72 -20.84
C VAL A 157 19.80 2.17 -21.30
N ASN A 158 19.20 2.54 -22.43
CA ASN A 158 19.16 3.92 -22.91
C ASN A 158 17.72 4.34 -23.22
N PRO A 159 16.86 4.44 -22.18
CA PRO A 159 15.45 4.73 -22.38
C PRO A 159 15.27 6.09 -23.05
N ARG A 160 14.38 6.18 -24.03
CA ARG A 160 14.14 7.42 -24.78
C ARG A 160 13.54 8.50 -23.90
N ASN A 161 13.97 9.75 -24.12
CA ASN A 161 13.29 10.90 -23.53
C ASN A 161 11.82 10.95 -23.98
N GLY A 162 10.91 11.18 -23.05
CA GLY A 162 9.47 11.10 -23.20
C GLY A 162 8.85 9.83 -22.61
N THR A 163 9.65 8.80 -22.30
CA THR A 163 9.17 7.54 -21.69
C THR A 163 9.13 7.61 -20.17
N LEU A 164 8.33 6.72 -19.56
CA LEU A 164 8.30 6.58 -18.10
C LEU A 164 9.64 6.09 -17.54
N ARG A 165 10.30 5.11 -18.18
CA ARG A 165 11.61 4.60 -17.74
C ARG A 165 12.66 5.69 -17.71
N HIS A 166 12.72 6.53 -18.74
CA HIS A 166 13.63 7.68 -18.74
C HIS A 166 13.30 8.64 -17.58
N ALA A 167 12.03 8.92 -17.31
CA ALA A 167 11.62 9.85 -16.26
C ALA A 167 12.05 9.40 -14.86
N VAL A 168 11.86 8.11 -14.53
CA VAL A 168 12.03 7.61 -13.16
C VAL A 168 13.49 7.46 -12.73
N ILE A 169 14.42 7.32 -13.68
CA ILE A 169 15.86 7.15 -13.41
C ILE A 169 16.63 8.47 -13.26
N GLN A 170 15.98 9.61 -13.51
CA GLN A 170 16.65 10.92 -13.41
C GLN A 170 17.13 11.17 -11.99
N THR A 171 18.26 11.84 -11.81
CA THR A 171 18.82 12.09 -10.47
C THR A 171 18.15 13.27 -9.79
N GLU A 172 17.67 14.27 -10.55
CA GLU A 172 16.93 15.38 -9.99
C GLU A 172 15.52 14.95 -9.49
N PRO A 173 14.94 15.69 -8.53
CA PRO A 173 13.55 15.49 -8.18
C PRO A 173 12.65 15.72 -9.40
N LEU A 174 11.64 14.87 -9.62
CA LEU A 174 10.69 15.03 -10.72
C LEU A 174 9.25 14.72 -10.32
N TRP A 175 8.35 15.61 -10.74
CA TRP A 175 6.91 15.35 -10.71
C TRP A 175 6.46 14.84 -12.09
N ILE A 176 6.34 13.52 -12.21
CA ILE A 176 6.05 12.82 -13.45
C ILE A 176 4.54 12.78 -13.67
N ILE A 177 4.08 13.32 -14.79
CA ILE A 177 2.70 13.30 -15.26
C ILE A 177 2.63 12.71 -16.67
N PHE A 178 1.42 12.50 -17.18
CA PHE A 178 1.19 11.85 -18.47
C PHE A 178 0.46 12.79 -19.42
N ALA A 179 0.79 12.75 -20.71
CA ALA A 179 0.20 13.61 -21.72
C ALA A 179 -1.19 13.16 -22.19
N ARG A 180 -1.51 11.88 -22.00
CA ARG A 180 -2.75 11.23 -22.44
C ARG A 180 -3.03 9.99 -21.58
N ASP A 181 -4.20 9.39 -21.78
CA ASP A 181 -4.46 8.04 -21.30
C ASP A 181 -3.41 7.09 -21.92
N MET A 182 -2.82 6.22 -21.11
CA MET A 182 -1.71 5.36 -21.51
C MET A 182 -1.84 3.98 -20.87
N THR A 183 -1.44 2.95 -21.62
CA THR A 183 -1.18 1.61 -21.08
C THR A 183 0.28 1.29 -21.36
N ILE A 184 1.10 1.41 -20.32
CA ILE A 184 2.54 1.22 -20.38
C ILE A 184 2.82 -0.22 -19.97
N ARG A 185 3.36 -1.00 -20.90
CA ARG A 185 3.87 -2.33 -20.63
C ARG A 185 5.36 -2.23 -20.38
N VAL A 186 5.78 -2.24 -19.12
CA VAL A 186 7.20 -2.28 -18.77
C VAL A 186 7.75 -3.68 -19.05
N SER A 187 8.83 -3.76 -19.83
CA SER A 187 9.34 -5.03 -20.35
C SER A 187 10.04 -5.83 -19.25
N GLU A 188 10.78 -5.14 -18.40
CA GLU A 188 11.46 -5.65 -17.21
C GLU A 188 11.23 -4.65 -16.05
N GLU A 189 11.71 -4.99 -14.86
CA GLU A 189 11.52 -4.18 -13.64
C GLU A 189 11.71 -2.68 -13.89
N LEU A 190 10.74 -1.86 -13.48
CA LEU A 190 10.86 -0.40 -13.55
C LEU A 190 11.50 0.13 -12.26
N LEU A 191 12.83 0.25 -12.28
CA LEU A 191 13.60 0.83 -11.18
C LEU A 191 13.36 2.34 -11.11
N VAL A 192 12.88 2.81 -9.95
CA VAL A 192 12.58 4.23 -9.72
C VAL A 192 13.61 4.82 -8.76
N TYR A 193 14.21 5.94 -9.16
CA TYR A 193 15.18 6.66 -8.33
C TYR A 193 14.50 7.52 -7.24
N SER A 194 15.26 8.00 -6.26
CA SER A 194 14.76 8.87 -5.18
C SER A 194 14.12 10.17 -5.68
N ASN A 195 13.29 10.80 -4.83
CA ASN A 195 12.65 12.10 -5.07
C ASN A 195 11.74 12.12 -6.31
N LYS A 196 10.90 11.10 -6.46
CA LYS A 196 9.97 10.98 -7.59
C LYS A 196 8.53 11.03 -7.13
N THR A 197 7.70 11.67 -7.94
CA THR A 197 6.25 11.50 -7.87
C THR A 197 5.75 10.98 -9.21
N ILE A 198 5.12 9.80 -9.24
CA ILE A 198 4.35 9.32 -10.39
C ILE A 198 2.89 9.70 -10.15
N ASP A 199 2.36 10.67 -10.90
CA ASP A 199 1.02 11.25 -10.72
C ASP A 199 0.14 10.99 -11.95
N GLY A 200 -0.76 10.00 -11.83
CA GLY A 200 -1.71 9.64 -12.89
C GLY A 200 -2.88 10.61 -13.06
N ARG A 201 -3.06 11.62 -12.20
CA ARG A 201 -4.27 12.47 -12.25
C ARG A 201 -4.38 13.23 -13.57
N GLY A 202 -5.58 13.20 -14.14
CA GLY A 202 -5.91 13.82 -15.44
C GLY A 202 -6.04 12.79 -16.56
N HIS A 203 -5.46 11.61 -16.38
CA HIS A 203 -5.42 10.55 -17.38
C HIS A 203 -5.63 9.18 -16.76
N LYS A 204 -6.07 8.21 -17.57
CA LYS A 204 -6.08 6.80 -17.19
C LYS A 204 -4.74 6.18 -17.55
N VAL A 205 -3.92 5.95 -16.54
CA VAL A 205 -2.57 5.42 -16.70
C VAL A 205 -2.53 4.02 -16.12
N HIS A 206 -2.26 3.05 -16.98
CA HIS A 206 -2.13 1.65 -16.63
C HIS A 206 -0.67 1.23 -16.75
N ILE A 207 -0.11 0.61 -15.71
CA ILE A 207 1.09 -0.21 -15.78
C ILE A 207 0.61 -1.66 -15.84
N ALA A 208 0.72 -2.30 -17.00
CA ALA A 208 0.06 -3.59 -17.21
C ALA A 208 0.68 -4.49 -18.29
N GLY A 209 0.50 -5.80 -18.12
CA GLY A 209 0.89 -6.83 -19.10
C GLY A 209 2.39 -7.09 -19.19
N GLY A 210 3.17 -6.59 -18.23
CA GLY A 210 4.63 -6.67 -18.15
C GLY A 210 5.08 -6.76 -16.70
N ALA A 211 6.32 -6.33 -16.41
CA ALA A 211 6.89 -6.36 -15.07
C ALA A 211 6.32 -5.28 -14.13
N GLY A 212 6.77 -5.28 -12.88
CA GLY A 212 6.35 -4.36 -11.82
C GLY A 212 7.22 -3.11 -11.67
N ILE A 213 6.86 -2.31 -10.66
CA ILE A 213 7.63 -1.15 -10.20
C ILE A 213 8.54 -1.58 -9.04
N THR A 214 9.81 -1.20 -9.07
CA THR A 214 10.78 -1.53 -8.02
C THR A 214 11.39 -0.25 -7.43
N LEU A 215 11.21 -0.06 -6.12
CA LEU A 215 11.84 0.99 -5.32
C LEU A 215 12.94 0.34 -4.49
N GLN A 216 14.20 0.54 -4.85
CA GLN A 216 15.31 -0.16 -4.20
C GLN A 216 16.38 0.79 -3.70
N PHE A 217 16.57 0.83 -2.38
CA PHE A 217 17.49 1.73 -1.70
C PHE A 217 17.27 3.20 -2.06
N VAL A 218 16.00 3.59 -2.16
CA VAL A 218 15.60 4.95 -2.48
C VAL A 218 14.88 5.61 -1.33
N ASP A 219 14.81 6.93 -1.38
CA ASP A 219 14.12 7.75 -0.41
C ASP A 219 13.15 8.69 -1.12
N ASN A 220 12.05 9.00 -0.44
CA ASN A 220 11.13 10.06 -0.82
C ASN A 220 10.44 9.83 -2.18
N VAL A 221 9.55 8.83 -2.25
CA VAL A 221 8.82 8.47 -3.49
C VAL A 221 7.31 8.45 -3.26
N ILE A 222 6.56 9.08 -4.18
CA ILE A 222 5.09 9.06 -4.22
C ILE A 222 4.63 8.31 -5.48
N ILE A 223 3.79 7.29 -5.32
CA ILE A 223 3.07 6.64 -6.42
C ILE A 223 1.58 6.94 -6.24
N HIS A 224 1.01 7.72 -7.16
CA HIS A 224 -0.35 8.24 -7.01
C HIS A 224 -1.23 8.11 -8.24
N GLY A 225 -2.44 7.59 -8.04
CA GLY A 225 -3.52 7.72 -9.02
C GLY A 225 -3.37 6.88 -10.30
N ILE A 226 -2.66 5.76 -10.24
CA ILE A 226 -2.42 4.85 -11.37
C ILE A 226 -3.09 3.48 -11.18
N TYR A 227 -3.28 2.76 -12.29
CA TYR A 227 -3.75 1.38 -12.30
C TYR A 227 -2.56 0.45 -12.51
N ILE A 228 -2.43 -0.62 -11.72
CA ILE A 228 -1.37 -1.63 -11.84
C ILE A 228 -2.01 -3.00 -11.91
N HIS A 229 -1.86 -3.72 -13.01
CA HIS A 229 -2.52 -5.03 -13.13
C HIS A 229 -1.95 -5.94 -14.21
N ASN A 230 -2.23 -7.25 -14.10
CA ASN A 230 -1.70 -8.25 -15.03
C ASN A 230 -0.18 -8.16 -15.08
N ILE A 231 0.44 -8.13 -13.90
CA ILE A 231 1.88 -8.04 -13.73
C ILE A 231 2.48 -9.43 -13.79
N HIS A 232 3.59 -9.55 -14.49
CA HIS A 232 4.30 -10.79 -14.76
C HIS A 232 5.75 -10.69 -14.34
N SER A 233 6.32 -11.84 -14.00
CA SER A 233 7.77 -11.99 -13.78
C SER A 233 8.52 -11.58 -15.05
N GLY A 234 9.52 -10.71 -14.88
CA GLY A 234 10.47 -10.32 -15.92
C GLY A 234 11.70 -11.22 -15.93
N HIS A 235 12.34 -11.39 -17.07
CA HIS A 235 13.50 -12.28 -17.21
C HIS A 235 14.79 -11.71 -16.62
N GLY A 236 14.80 -10.42 -16.26
CA GLY A 236 16.00 -9.70 -15.89
C GLY A 236 16.80 -9.25 -17.12
N GLY A 237 18.07 -8.90 -16.91
CA GLY A 237 18.93 -8.35 -17.95
C GLY A 237 19.74 -7.17 -17.46
N THR A 238 20.44 -6.50 -18.36
CA THR A 238 21.10 -5.24 -18.04
C THR A 238 20.06 -4.12 -18.00
N ILE A 239 19.82 -3.54 -16.83
CA ILE A 239 18.77 -2.53 -16.62
C ILE A 239 19.39 -1.28 -16.00
N ARG A 240 19.02 -0.11 -16.53
CA ARG A 240 19.39 1.17 -15.97
C ARG A 240 18.52 1.54 -14.77
N ASP A 241 19.17 1.90 -13.67
CA ASP A 241 18.54 2.35 -12.42
C ASP A 241 18.76 3.84 -12.13
N SER A 242 19.76 4.47 -12.75
CA SER A 242 19.97 5.92 -12.69
C SER A 242 20.67 6.43 -13.95
N VAL A 243 20.74 7.76 -14.11
CA VAL A 243 21.49 8.40 -15.21
C VAL A 243 22.94 7.91 -15.29
N ASN A 244 23.57 7.59 -14.16
CA ASN A 244 24.99 7.24 -14.09
C ASN A 244 25.25 5.76 -13.80
N HIS A 245 24.20 4.93 -13.72
CA HIS A 245 24.35 3.54 -13.31
C HIS A 245 23.32 2.62 -13.97
N PHE A 246 23.80 1.47 -14.42
CA PHE A 246 23.02 0.33 -14.88
C PHE A 246 23.78 -0.94 -14.52
N GLY A 247 23.07 -2.05 -14.30
CA GLY A 247 23.70 -3.29 -13.88
C GLY A 247 22.89 -4.52 -14.29
N GLN A 248 23.49 -5.69 -14.12
CA GLN A 248 22.82 -6.96 -14.38
C GLN A 248 21.79 -7.25 -13.28
N ARG A 249 20.55 -7.47 -13.69
CA ARG A 249 19.40 -7.82 -12.86
C ARG A 249 18.96 -9.25 -13.12
N GLY A 250 18.55 -9.92 -12.05
CA GLY A 250 17.97 -11.25 -12.08
C GLY A 250 16.50 -11.23 -12.51
N ARG A 251 15.90 -12.41 -12.51
CA ARG A 251 14.46 -12.58 -12.72
C ARG A 251 13.70 -11.87 -11.60
N SER A 252 12.63 -11.15 -11.94
CA SER A 252 11.74 -10.55 -10.94
C SER A 252 10.59 -11.48 -10.60
N ASP A 253 10.04 -11.40 -9.39
CA ASP A 253 8.98 -12.30 -8.94
C ASP A 253 7.63 -12.05 -9.65
N GLY A 254 7.41 -10.81 -10.08
CA GLY A 254 6.15 -10.37 -10.69
C GLY A 254 5.20 -9.67 -9.71
N ASP A 255 5.79 -8.99 -8.72
CA ASP A 255 5.10 -8.06 -7.82
C ASP A 255 4.60 -6.82 -8.54
N GLY A 256 3.49 -6.24 -8.09
CA GLY A 256 3.03 -4.96 -8.60
C GLY A 256 3.95 -3.80 -8.25
N ILE A 257 4.23 -3.62 -6.96
CA ILE A 257 5.17 -2.65 -6.40
C ILE A 257 6.04 -3.38 -5.38
N SER A 258 7.34 -3.47 -5.65
CA SER A 258 8.33 -4.01 -4.72
C SER A 258 9.15 -2.87 -4.12
N VAL A 259 9.27 -2.82 -2.80
CA VAL A 259 9.99 -1.79 -2.04
C VAL A 259 11.04 -2.47 -1.16
N PHE A 260 12.30 -2.25 -1.49
CA PHE A 260 13.45 -2.89 -0.87
C PHE A 260 14.34 -1.83 -0.22
N GLY A 261 14.50 -1.89 1.10
CA GLY A 261 15.31 -0.94 1.88
C GLY A 261 15.12 0.51 1.53
N SER A 262 13.87 0.93 1.37
CA SER A 262 13.55 2.30 0.98
C SER A 262 12.80 3.03 2.10
N THR A 263 12.91 4.35 2.13
CA THR A 263 12.36 5.19 3.22
C THR A 263 11.46 6.29 2.65
N ASN A 264 10.52 6.80 3.45
CA ASN A 264 9.58 7.87 3.07
C ASN A 264 8.85 7.54 1.76
N ILE A 265 7.99 6.53 1.82
CA ILE A 265 7.23 6.05 0.67
C ILE A 265 5.75 6.30 0.89
N TRP A 266 5.08 6.84 -0.14
CA TRP A 266 3.64 7.05 -0.12
C TRP A 266 2.98 6.48 -1.37
N ILE A 267 2.19 5.42 -1.16
CA ILE A 267 1.40 4.78 -2.20
C ILE A 267 -0.06 5.19 -1.97
N ASP A 268 -0.61 6.00 -2.88
CA ASP A 268 -1.92 6.63 -2.69
C ASP A 268 -2.82 6.50 -3.91
N HIS A 269 -4.11 6.18 -3.72
CA HIS A 269 -5.06 6.10 -4.84
C HIS A 269 -4.59 5.17 -5.98
N VAL A 270 -3.90 4.08 -5.67
CA VAL A 270 -3.55 3.06 -6.67
C VAL A 270 -4.67 2.03 -6.77
N SER A 271 -4.99 1.61 -7.99
CA SER A 271 -5.93 0.50 -8.26
C SER A 271 -5.16 -0.74 -8.71
N MET A 272 -5.20 -1.83 -7.94
CA MET A 272 -4.41 -3.03 -8.22
C MET A 272 -5.26 -4.30 -8.39
N ARG A 273 -4.81 -5.21 -9.27
CA ARG A 273 -5.34 -6.58 -9.42
C ARG A 273 -4.39 -7.50 -10.19
N GLN A 274 -4.49 -8.81 -9.97
CA GLN A 274 -3.85 -9.83 -10.81
C GLN A 274 -2.35 -9.58 -11.05
N CYS A 275 -1.55 -9.52 -9.99
CA CYS A 275 -0.09 -9.64 -10.11
C CYS A 275 0.27 -11.14 -10.11
N THR A 276 1.51 -11.50 -10.47
CA THR A 276 1.92 -12.91 -10.47
C THR A 276 2.26 -13.38 -9.07
N ASP A 277 2.92 -12.53 -8.28
CA ASP A 277 3.28 -12.81 -6.89
C ASP A 277 2.54 -11.85 -5.92
N GLY A 278 3.23 -10.91 -5.26
CA GLY A 278 2.63 -9.89 -4.39
C GLY A 278 1.97 -8.72 -5.14
N MET A 279 1.05 -7.97 -4.52
CA MET A 279 0.71 -6.63 -5.05
C MET A 279 1.69 -5.58 -4.55
N ILE A 280 1.90 -5.52 -3.23
CA ILE A 280 2.84 -4.57 -2.61
C ILE A 280 3.71 -5.30 -1.59
N ASP A 281 5.01 -5.32 -1.84
CA ASP A 281 5.98 -5.96 -0.96
C ASP A 281 6.92 -4.90 -0.37
N LEU A 282 6.95 -4.81 0.96
CA LEU A 282 7.83 -3.91 1.71
C LEU A 282 8.84 -4.75 2.49
N ILE A 283 10.11 -4.72 2.10
CA ILE A 283 11.14 -5.63 2.64
C ILE A 283 12.47 -4.90 2.91
N GLU A 284 13.36 -5.56 3.65
CA GLU A 284 14.73 -5.10 3.94
C GLU A 284 14.83 -3.71 4.59
N LYS A 285 14.36 -3.51 5.81
CA LYS A 285 14.42 -2.25 6.58
C LYS A 285 13.58 -1.11 6.00
N THR A 286 12.70 -1.41 5.04
CA THR A 286 11.75 -0.40 4.51
C THR A 286 10.93 0.20 5.64
N THR A 287 10.87 1.53 5.75
CA THR A 287 10.18 2.22 6.85
C THR A 287 9.67 3.60 6.47
N ALA A 288 8.93 4.25 7.36
CA ALA A 288 8.24 5.52 7.11
C ALA A 288 7.33 5.43 5.87
N VAL A 289 6.42 4.46 5.87
CA VAL A 289 5.52 4.18 4.73
C VAL A 289 4.07 4.49 5.06
N THR A 290 3.36 5.11 4.13
CA THR A 290 1.88 5.18 4.14
C THR A 290 1.33 4.55 2.86
N ILE A 291 0.38 3.63 3.00
CA ILE A 291 -0.42 3.07 1.92
C ILE A 291 -1.86 3.53 2.15
N SER A 292 -2.36 4.44 1.30
CA SER A 292 -3.65 5.08 1.49
C SER A 292 -4.56 5.10 0.28
N ASN A 293 -5.87 5.14 0.53
CA ASN A 293 -6.90 5.31 -0.51
C ASN A 293 -6.77 4.34 -1.69
N CYS A 294 -6.12 3.18 -1.54
CA CYS A 294 -5.93 2.22 -2.63
C CYS A 294 -7.13 1.29 -2.75
N HIS A 295 -7.36 0.80 -3.97
CA HIS A 295 -8.38 -0.21 -4.24
C HIS A 295 -7.76 -1.48 -4.80
N MET A 296 -7.90 -2.58 -4.07
CA MET A 296 -7.30 -3.87 -4.42
C MET A 296 -8.40 -4.92 -4.59
N THR A 297 -8.28 -5.75 -5.62
CA THR A 297 -9.22 -6.84 -5.92
C THR A 297 -8.49 -7.97 -6.63
N ASP A 298 -9.12 -9.14 -6.72
CA ASP A 298 -8.74 -10.15 -7.71
C ASP A 298 -7.27 -10.63 -7.58
N HIS A 299 -6.89 -11.09 -6.38
CA HIS A 299 -5.50 -11.45 -6.09
C HIS A 299 -5.36 -12.34 -4.83
N ASP A 300 -4.31 -13.16 -4.75
CA ASP A 300 -4.08 -14.01 -3.58
C ASP A 300 -3.30 -13.26 -2.49
N GLU A 301 -2.04 -12.93 -2.80
CA GLU A 301 -1.05 -12.40 -1.87
C GLU A 301 -0.97 -10.88 -1.97
N VAL A 302 -1.75 -10.17 -1.14
CA VAL A 302 -2.00 -8.74 -1.35
C VAL A 302 -0.81 -7.86 -0.91
N MET A 303 -0.44 -7.87 0.37
CA MET A 303 0.67 -7.07 0.88
C MET A 303 1.55 -7.87 1.83
N LEU A 304 2.84 -7.97 1.51
CA LEU A 304 3.84 -8.55 2.40
C LEU A 304 4.69 -7.45 3.02
N MET A 305 4.86 -7.52 4.35
CA MET A 305 5.69 -6.60 5.10
C MET A 305 6.72 -7.43 5.87
N SER A 306 7.98 -7.32 5.43
CA SER A 306 9.11 -8.23 5.71
C SER A 306 8.96 -9.61 5.06
N ALA A 307 9.94 -10.05 4.27
CA ALA A 307 9.88 -11.28 3.48
C ALA A 307 10.22 -12.55 4.29
N ASN A 308 11.17 -12.45 5.22
CA ASN A 308 11.79 -13.63 5.81
C ASN A 308 11.78 -13.60 7.35
N ASP A 309 11.75 -14.79 7.94
CA ASP A 309 11.58 -14.98 9.38
C ASP A 309 12.87 -14.71 10.19
N LYS A 310 13.99 -14.39 9.53
CA LYS A 310 15.29 -14.07 10.14
C LYS A 310 15.69 -12.61 9.94
N ALA A 311 14.80 -11.78 9.40
CA ALA A 311 15.03 -10.37 9.11
C ALA A 311 14.84 -9.51 10.37
N TYR A 312 15.59 -9.79 11.45
CA TYR A 312 15.47 -9.04 12.71
C TYR A 312 15.70 -7.52 12.55
N TYR A 313 16.39 -7.13 11.49
CA TYR A 313 16.58 -5.73 11.11
C TYR A 313 15.29 -5.03 10.66
N ASP A 314 14.22 -5.74 10.31
CA ASP A 314 12.90 -5.18 9.97
C ASP A 314 12.12 -4.71 11.22
N THR A 315 12.71 -4.82 12.42
CA THR A 315 12.12 -4.24 13.65
C THR A 315 11.93 -2.73 13.58
N ILE A 316 12.67 -2.04 12.71
CA ILE A 316 12.50 -0.59 12.48
C ILE A 316 11.39 -0.26 11.47
N MET A 317 10.75 -1.25 10.84
CA MET A 317 9.70 -1.03 9.86
C MET A 317 8.47 -0.40 10.53
N GLN A 318 8.01 0.73 9.98
CA GLN A 318 6.82 1.43 10.46
C GLN A 318 5.92 1.81 9.27
N VAL A 319 4.70 1.25 9.26
CA VAL A 319 3.78 1.37 8.12
C VAL A 319 2.38 1.76 8.57
N THR A 320 1.78 2.73 7.88
CA THR A 320 0.37 3.08 7.99
C THR A 320 -0.40 2.52 6.80
N VAL A 321 -1.44 1.74 7.05
CA VAL A 321 -2.40 1.26 6.05
C VAL A 321 -3.74 1.93 6.36
N ALA A 322 -4.15 2.92 5.56
CA ALA A 322 -5.32 3.76 5.88
C ALA A 322 -6.26 4.00 4.71
N PHE A 323 -7.57 4.00 4.96
CA PHE A 323 -8.60 4.35 3.98
C PHE A 323 -8.63 3.50 2.70
N ASN A 324 -8.00 2.32 2.72
CA ASN A 324 -7.99 1.41 1.59
C ASN A 324 -9.30 0.63 1.49
N HIS A 325 -9.66 0.21 0.28
CA HIS A 325 -10.76 -0.71 0.04
C HIS A 325 -10.22 -2.05 -0.50
N PHE A 326 -10.22 -3.03 0.40
CA PHE A 326 -9.94 -4.44 0.13
C PHE A 326 -11.21 -5.11 -0.37
N GLY A 327 -11.27 -5.21 -1.70
CA GLY A 327 -12.46 -5.61 -2.41
C GLY A 327 -12.61 -7.12 -2.59
N LYS A 328 -13.44 -7.48 -3.56
CA LYS A 328 -13.76 -8.87 -3.90
C LYS A 328 -12.53 -9.69 -4.30
N ARG A 329 -12.62 -11.00 -4.05
CA ARG A 329 -11.67 -12.02 -4.53
C ARG A 329 -10.22 -11.73 -4.14
N LEU A 330 -10.03 -11.18 -2.96
CA LEU A 330 -8.76 -11.20 -2.26
C LEU A 330 -8.70 -12.46 -1.41
N VAL A 331 -7.55 -13.13 -1.37
CA VAL A 331 -7.41 -14.34 -0.54
C VAL A 331 -6.90 -13.97 0.85
N GLN A 332 -5.77 -13.27 0.94
CA GLN A 332 -5.04 -13.06 2.20
C GLN A 332 -4.09 -11.85 2.17
N ARG A 333 -3.36 -11.64 3.28
CA ARG A 333 -2.26 -10.66 3.43
C ARG A 333 -2.67 -9.19 3.26
N MET A 334 -3.64 -8.71 4.03
CA MET A 334 -4.11 -7.31 3.96
C MET A 334 -3.94 -6.53 5.28
N PRO A 335 -2.74 -6.42 5.87
CA PRO A 335 -1.44 -6.95 5.42
C PRO A 335 -1.04 -8.29 6.07
N ARG A 336 0.06 -8.89 5.59
CA ARG A 336 0.85 -9.89 6.34
C ARG A 336 2.15 -9.26 6.83
N CYS A 337 2.36 -9.28 8.14
CA CYS A 337 3.44 -8.52 8.80
C CYS A 337 4.44 -9.39 9.55
N ARG A 338 5.68 -8.90 9.66
CA ARG A 338 6.67 -9.40 10.61
C ARG A 338 7.42 -8.26 11.28
N PHE A 339 7.90 -8.49 12.50
CA PHE A 339 8.74 -7.59 13.31
C PHE A 339 8.16 -6.20 13.63
N GLY A 340 8.07 -5.29 12.67
CA GLY A 340 7.84 -3.86 12.86
C GLY A 340 6.49 -3.43 13.46
N TYR A 341 6.15 -2.15 13.29
CA TYR A 341 4.93 -1.52 13.79
C TYR A 341 3.98 -1.17 12.64
N PHE A 342 2.74 -1.66 12.72
CA PHE A 342 1.75 -1.55 11.67
C PHE A 342 0.47 -0.92 12.19
N HIS A 343 0.16 0.28 11.72
CA HIS A 343 -1.09 0.97 12.01
C HIS A 343 -2.10 0.72 10.89
N VAL A 344 -3.11 -0.10 11.15
CA VAL A 344 -4.14 -0.48 10.18
C VAL A 344 -5.43 0.23 10.58
N VAL A 345 -5.80 1.29 9.86
CA VAL A 345 -6.85 2.22 10.33
C VAL A 345 -7.87 2.61 9.27
N ASN A 346 -9.16 2.55 9.63
CA ASN A 346 -10.27 2.97 8.78
C ASN A 346 -10.28 2.38 7.35
N ASN A 347 -9.82 1.14 7.19
CA ASN A 347 -9.90 0.39 5.93
C ASN A 347 -11.20 -0.42 5.84
N ASP A 348 -11.64 -0.66 4.60
CA ASP A 348 -12.86 -1.40 4.28
C ASP A 348 -12.54 -2.79 3.72
N TYR A 349 -12.74 -3.82 4.53
CA TYR A 349 -12.54 -5.23 4.19
C TYR A 349 -13.88 -5.86 3.86
N THR A 350 -14.18 -5.98 2.58
CA THR A 350 -15.48 -6.49 2.14
C THR A 350 -15.46 -7.97 1.83
N HIS A 351 -14.30 -8.51 1.45
CA HIS A 351 -14.13 -9.92 1.09
C HIS A 351 -12.68 -10.34 1.36
N TRP A 352 -12.51 -11.47 2.04
CA TRP A 352 -11.28 -12.28 2.03
C TRP A 352 -11.68 -13.74 1.84
N ILE A 353 -10.73 -14.62 1.53
CA ILE A 353 -10.99 -16.06 1.40
C ILE A 353 -10.33 -16.83 2.54
N MET A 354 -9.12 -16.45 2.95
CA MET A 354 -8.40 -17.12 4.04
C MET A 354 -8.39 -16.28 5.33
N TYR A 355 -7.78 -15.09 5.30
CA TYR A 355 -7.75 -14.15 6.42
C TYR A 355 -7.59 -12.71 5.91
N ALA A 356 -7.86 -11.71 6.75
CA ALA A 356 -7.62 -10.31 6.41
C ALA A 356 -6.20 -9.89 6.82
N ILE A 357 -5.90 -9.92 8.12
CA ILE A 357 -4.64 -9.47 8.71
C ILE A 357 -3.87 -10.68 9.21
N GLY A 358 -2.58 -10.78 8.92
CA GLY A 358 -1.76 -11.88 9.41
C GLY A 358 -0.33 -11.50 9.71
N GLY A 359 0.44 -12.48 10.17
CA GLY A 359 1.84 -12.25 10.47
C GLY A 359 2.53 -13.38 11.22
N SER A 360 3.85 -13.26 11.30
CA SER A 360 4.76 -14.12 12.07
C SER A 360 5.91 -13.27 12.63
N GLN A 361 6.71 -13.79 13.55
CA GLN A 361 7.86 -13.07 14.14
C GLN A 361 7.51 -11.75 14.87
N ASN A 362 6.50 -11.78 15.75
CA ASN A 362 6.20 -10.71 16.70
C ASN A 362 6.00 -9.28 16.11
N PRO A 363 5.18 -9.09 15.06
CA PRO A 363 4.83 -7.75 14.60
C PRO A 363 3.89 -7.09 15.61
N THR A 364 4.00 -5.78 15.76
CA THR A 364 2.99 -4.97 16.46
C THR A 364 1.94 -4.53 15.45
N ILE A 365 0.69 -5.00 15.60
CA ILE A 365 -0.41 -4.66 14.71
C ILE A 365 -1.52 -3.97 15.50
N ILE A 366 -1.76 -2.70 15.16
CA ILE A 366 -2.79 -1.87 15.79
C ILE A 366 -3.90 -1.65 14.75
N SER A 367 -4.96 -2.45 14.84
CA SER A 367 -6.17 -2.33 14.02
C SER A 367 -7.15 -1.38 14.69
N GLN A 368 -7.50 -0.27 14.04
CA GLN A 368 -8.44 0.71 14.61
C GLN A 368 -9.49 1.20 13.62
N GLY A 369 -10.76 1.18 14.03
CA GLY A 369 -11.87 1.76 13.27
C GLY A 369 -12.06 1.19 11.85
N ASN A 370 -11.54 0.00 11.55
CA ASN A 370 -11.74 -0.70 10.29
C ASN A 370 -13.13 -1.35 10.23
N ARG A 371 -13.61 -1.65 9.02
CA ARG A 371 -14.82 -2.44 8.83
C ARG A 371 -14.47 -3.78 8.19
N TYR A 372 -14.88 -4.87 8.83
CA TYR A 372 -14.68 -6.23 8.36
C TYR A 372 -16.02 -6.91 8.11
N ILE A 373 -16.26 -7.31 6.87
CA ILE A 373 -17.43 -8.11 6.49
C ILE A 373 -16.91 -9.50 6.12
N ALA A 374 -17.04 -10.46 7.03
CA ALA A 374 -16.56 -11.81 6.76
C ALA A 374 -17.29 -12.44 5.57
N PRO A 375 -16.61 -13.26 4.76
CA PRO A 375 -17.25 -14.03 3.69
C PRO A 375 -18.24 -15.06 4.26
N ASN A 376 -19.16 -15.55 3.42
CA ASN A 376 -20.03 -16.68 3.73
C ASN A 376 -19.31 -18.03 3.54
N ILE A 377 -18.09 -18.13 4.06
CA ILE A 377 -17.24 -19.33 4.00
C ILE A 377 -17.01 -19.81 5.44
N PRO A 378 -17.46 -21.02 5.82
CA PRO A 378 -17.12 -21.61 7.10
C PRO A 378 -15.60 -21.69 7.26
N GLY A 379 -15.05 -21.16 8.36
CA GLY A 379 -13.61 -21.11 8.63
C GLY A 379 -12.92 -19.78 8.30
N ALA A 380 -13.54 -18.91 7.50
CA ALA A 380 -12.97 -17.59 7.16
C ALA A 380 -13.61 -16.44 7.98
N LYS A 381 -14.02 -16.73 9.23
CA LYS A 381 -14.63 -15.75 10.15
C LYS A 381 -13.61 -15.01 10.99
N GLU A 382 -12.50 -15.65 11.32
CA GLU A 382 -11.39 -14.98 11.98
C GLU A 382 -10.76 -13.99 10.98
N THR A 383 -10.64 -12.72 11.37
CA THR A 383 -9.98 -11.70 10.56
C THR A 383 -8.46 -11.85 10.62
N THR A 384 -7.96 -12.41 11.73
CA THR A 384 -6.55 -12.57 12.03
C THR A 384 -6.01 -13.95 11.64
N LYS A 385 -4.73 -14.04 11.30
CA LYS A 385 -4.00 -15.31 11.25
C LYS A 385 -2.55 -15.17 11.68
N ARG A 386 -2.16 -15.88 12.74
CA ARG A 386 -0.76 -16.04 13.15
C ARG A 386 -0.21 -17.28 12.47
N GLU A 387 0.81 -17.11 11.64
CA GLU A 387 1.44 -18.23 10.94
C GLU A 387 2.53 -18.87 11.82
N GLU A 388 2.67 -20.19 11.76
CA GLU A 388 3.87 -20.94 12.18
C GLU A 388 4.24 -20.94 13.67
N PHE A 389 3.38 -20.44 14.58
CA PHE A 389 3.65 -20.39 16.02
C PHE A 389 2.53 -20.93 16.89
N ASP A 390 2.91 -21.62 17.97
CA ASP A 390 2.01 -22.04 19.06
C ASP A 390 1.41 -20.80 19.76
N GLU A 391 0.18 -20.92 20.23
CA GLU A 391 -0.52 -19.88 21.01
C GLU A 391 0.30 -19.36 22.19
N LYS A 392 1.07 -20.23 22.85
CA LYS A 392 1.96 -19.85 23.94
C LYS A 392 3.01 -18.82 23.53
N VAL A 393 3.40 -18.79 22.25
CA VAL A 393 4.36 -17.84 21.70
C VAL A 393 3.66 -16.56 21.29
N TRP A 394 2.67 -16.64 20.40
CA TRP A 394 2.09 -15.44 19.80
C TRP A 394 1.15 -14.67 20.72
N LYS A 395 0.67 -15.26 21.84
CA LYS A 395 -0.15 -14.54 22.83
C LYS A 395 0.55 -13.32 23.43
N HIS A 396 1.87 -13.25 23.32
CA HIS A 396 2.68 -12.13 23.79
C HIS A 396 2.86 -11.03 22.74
N TRP A 397 2.51 -11.28 21.48
CA TRP A 397 2.60 -10.30 20.39
C TRP A 397 1.47 -9.30 20.48
N THR A 398 1.75 -8.02 20.27
CA THR A 398 0.77 -6.94 20.42
C THR A 398 -0.09 -6.81 19.18
N TRP A 399 -1.24 -7.51 19.17
CA TRP A 399 -2.25 -7.41 18.11
C TRP A 399 -3.55 -6.92 18.73
N ARG A 400 -3.93 -5.68 18.40
CA ARG A 400 -5.05 -4.97 19.03
C ARG A 400 -6.12 -4.62 17.99
N SER A 401 -7.38 -4.69 18.39
CA SER A 401 -8.55 -4.30 17.61
C SER A 401 -9.38 -3.29 18.39
N GLU A 402 -9.39 -2.04 17.94
CA GLU A 402 -9.97 -0.92 18.69
C GLU A 402 -11.02 -0.18 17.86
N GLY A 403 -12.30 -0.32 18.24
CA GLY A 403 -13.41 0.36 17.55
C GLY A 403 -13.70 -0.16 16.13
N ASP A 404 -13.17 -1.34 15.79
CA ASP A 404 -13.46 -2.04 14.55
C ASP A 404 -14.93 -2.50 14.48
N LEU A 405 -15.53 -2.45 13.28
CA LEU A 405 -16.86 -2.97 13.00
C LEU A 405 -16.74 -4.36 12.37
N LEU A 406 -17.05 -5.37 13.16
CA LEU A 406 -17.01 -6.78 12.77
C LEU A 406 -18.41 -7.24 12.36
N MET A 407 -18.57 -7.68 11.12
CA MET A 407 -19.86 -8.02 10.52
C MET A 407 -19.86 -9.45 9.97
N ASN A 408 -21.06 -10.02 9.84
CA ASN A 408 -21.27 -11.37 9.32
C ASN A 408 -20.47 -12.45 10.07
N GLY A 409 -20.39 -12.33 11.40
CA GLY A 409 -19.66 -13.26 12.26
C GLY A 409 -18.14 -13.09 12.22
N ALA A 410 -17.62 -12.02 11.62
CA ALA A 410 -16.21 -11.68 11.74
C ALA A 410 -15.81 -11.54 13.22
N PHE A 411 -14.60 -11.97 13.58
CA PHE A 411 -14.01 -11.68 14.88
C PHE A 411 -12.50 -11.50 14.76
N PHE A 412 -11.93 -10.69 15.66
CA PHE A 412 -10.50 -10.45 15.77
C PHE A 412 -10.00 -11.06 17.07
N VAL A 413 -9.02 -11.97 17.00
CA VAL A 413 -8.39 -12.52 18.21
C VAL A 413 -7.29 -11.55 18.62
N GLU A 414 -7.43 -10.86 19.76
CA GLU A 414 -6.40 -9.95 20.28
C GLU A 414 -5.30 -10.70 21.05
N SER A 415 -4.11 -10.11 21.14
CA SER A 415 -3.00 -10.65 21.93
C SER A 415 -2.08 -9.55 22.45
N GLY A 416 -1.17 -9.94 23.35
CA GLY A 416 -0.15 -9.06 23.92
C GLY A 416 -0.70 -8.12 24.99
N PRO A 417 0.19 -7.49 25.76
CA PRO A 417 -0.23 -6.44 26.67
C PRO A 417 -0.92 -5.32 25.87
N PRO A 418 -1.92 -4.63 26.45
CA PRO A 418 -2.27 -3.31 25.93
C PRO A 418 -0.97 -2.48 25.93
N ASP A 419 -0.70 -1.78 24.83
CA ASP A 419 0.56 -1.08 24.57
C ASP A 419 1.24 -0.58 25.86
N PRO A 420 2.47 -1.03 26.19
CA PRO A 420 3.19 -0.62 27.39
C PRO A 420 3.28 0.91 27.56
N LYS A 421 3.27 1.69 26.47
CA LYS A 421 3.31 3.16 26.50
C LYS A 421 1.93 3.81 26.66
N ALA A 422 0.84 3.10 26.37
CA ALA A 422 -0.52 3.48 26.80
C ALA A 422 -0.72 3.46 28.34
N LYS A 423 0.30 3.04 29.12
CA LYS A 423 0.35 3.27 30.57
C LYS A 423 0.88 4.67 30.94
N ILE A 424 1.63 5.33 30.06
CA ILE A 424 2.22 6.66 30.30
C ILE A 424 1.24 7.77 29.87
N ALA A 425 0.49 7.56 28.80
CA ALA A 425 -0.66 8.40 28.49
C ALA A 425 -1.84 8.00 29.38
N ASP A 426 -2.42 8.95 30.12
CA ASP A 426 -3.71 8.74 30.78
C ASP A 426 -4.69 8.18 29.74
N LYS A 427 -5.32 7.03 29.96
CA LYS A 427 -6.20 6.38 28.96
C LYS A 427 -7.32 7.30 28.45
N LYS A 428 -7.58 8.41 29.15
CA LYS A 428 -8.49 9.49 28.75
C LYS A 428 -7.94 10.44 27.67
N SER A 429 -6.63 10.51 27.44
CA SER A 429 -6.00 11.41 26.45
C SER A 429 -5.76 10.77 25.08
N LEU A 430 -5.91 9.44 24.94
CA LEU A 430 -5.72 8.74 23.67
C LEU A 430 -6.86 9.08 22.68
N ILE A 431 -6.50 9.63 21.53
CA ILE A 431 -7.44 9.93 20.45
C ILE A 431 -7.81 8.62 19.74
N LYS A 432 -9.03 8.14 19.99
CA LYS A 432 -9.59 6.96 19.33
C LYS A 432 -9.69 7.16 17.83
N ALA A 433 -9.51 6.10 17.05
CA ALA A 433 -9.82 6.14 15.63
C ALA A 433 -11.29 6.51 15.39
N PHE A 434 -11.55 7.04 14.20
CA PHE A 434 -12.91 7.44 13.83
C PHE A 434 -13.80 6.22 13.63
N SER A 435 -15.11 6.38 13.88
CA SER A 435 -16.08 5.27 13.87
C SER A 435 -16.02 4.44 12.58
N ALA A 436 -15.87 3.12 12.75
CA ALA A 436 -15.88 2.14 11.67
C ALA A 436 -17.17 2.14 10.84
N THR A 437 -18.29 2.64 11.37
CA THR A 437 -19.55 2.80 10.61
C THR A 437 -19.40 3.76 9.42
N ALA A 438 -18.45 4.69 9.49
CA ALA A 438 -18.19 5.65 8.43
C ALA A 438 -17.14 5.20 7.41
N VAL A 439 -16.52 4.03 7.58
CA VAL A 439 -15.49 3.52 6.68
C VAL A 439 -15.96 3.50 5.22
N GLY A 440 -17.18 3.03 4.96
CA GLY A 440 -17.73 3.02 3.59
C GLY A 440 -17.86 4.41 2.95
N ARG A 441 -17.86 5.48 3.75
CA ARG A 441 -17.70 6.86 3.28
C ARG A 441 -16.23 7.21 3.11
N LEU A 442 -15.41 6.99 4.14
CA LEU A 442 -13.98 7.34 4.16
C LEU A 442 -13.24 6.76 2.94
N THR A 443 -13.59 5.53 2.54
CA THR A 443 -12.96 4.77 1.45
C THR A 443 -13.72 4.82 0.13
N ARG A 444 -14.80 5.62 0.02
CA ARG A 444 -15.72 5.56 -1.14
C ARG A 444 -15.08 5.89 -2.48
N SER A 445 -13.96 6.60 -2.45
CA SER A 445 -13.21 7.06 -3.61
C SER A 445 -11.90 6.29 -3.78
N ALA A 446 -11.68 5.21 -3.04
CA ALA A 446 -10.46 4.44 -3.09
C ALA A 446 -10.16 3.93 -4.52
N GLY A 447 -8.87 3.86 -4.86
CA GLY A 447 -8.34 3.54 -6.18
C GLY A 447 -8.08 4.78 -7.04
N ALA A 448 -7.54 4.56 -8.22
CA ALA A 448 -7.20 5.62 -9.17
C ALA A 448 -8.42 6.46 -9.55
N LEU A 449 -8.28 7.79 -9.45
CA LEU A 449 -9.36 8.74 -9.61
C LEU A 449 -9.49 9.21 -11.07
N PRO A 450 -10.71 9.35 -11.61
CA PRO A 450 -10.95 9.89 -12.95
C PRO A 450 -10.91 11.43 -12.95
N CYS A 451 -9.84 12.03 -12.40
CA CYS A 451 -9.66 13.47 -12.36
C CYS A 451 -9.69 14.07 -13.77
N LYS A 452 -10.33 15.23 -13.95
CA LYS A 452 -10.31 16.00 -15.20
C LYS A 452 -9.79 17.40 -14.95
N VAL A 453 -8.92 17.88 -15.82
CA VAL A 453 -8.38 19.25 -15.74
C VAL A 453 -9.55 20.25 -15.75
N ASN A 454 -9.42 21.33 -14.98
CA ASN A 454 -10.46 22.36 -14.78
C ASN A 454 -11.77 21.86 -14.15
N ARG A 455 -11.78 20.65 -13.58
CA ARG A 455 -12.89 20.14 -12.76
C ARG A 455 -12.35 19.73 -11.40
N PRO A 456 -13.13 19.89 -10.32
CA PRO A 456 -12.79 19.25 -9.06
C PRO A 456 -12.57 17.75 -9.28
N CYS A 457 -11.39 17.26 -8.92
CA CYS A 457 -11.18 15.84 -8.68
C CYS A 457 -11.67 15.52 -7.26
#